data_AF-A0A935ZKT4-F1
#
_entry.id   AF-A0A935ZKT4-F1
#
_cell.length_a   1.000
_cell.length_b   1.000
_cell.length_c   1.000
_cell.angle_alpha   90.00
_cell.angle_beta   90.00
_cell.angle_gamma   90.00
#
_symmetry.space_group_name_H-M   'P 1'
#
loop_
_entity.id
_entity.type
_entity.pdbx_description
1 polymer ?
#
loop_
_entity_poly.entity_id
_entity_poly.type
_entity_poly.pdbx_seq_one_letter_code
_entity_poly.pdbx_strand_id
1 'polypeptide(L)'
;MQRPLRLAPIPLLAAALLCACTVKGVDLGDLDTDQGSASDDATATEAASADASISATGAEGTGAELPDIGRPCDHGLDAEHVPESRLLTTPAPACGGDICLYADDVVAQAGLCTTDAECNAIGGDRFVCDPDTSACRLGVDYFRARSMCSAVCESDADCVADGDTNCMTGFSCTPMSSIGAACCQPVCVCNDDLDEASALQLASDCADGTVQTGCCDDHPGQGLCPG
;
A
#
# COMPACT_ATOMS: atom_id res chain seq x y z
N MET A 1 -40.37 -38.28 1.30
CA MET A 1 -40.76 -37.95 -0.08
C MET A 1 -39.74 -36.96 -0.62
N GLN A 2 -38.67 -37.46 -1.27
CA GLN A 2 -37.58 -36.65 -1.82
C GLN A 2 -37.90 -36.30 -3.27
N ARG A 3 -37.84 -35.00 -3.61
CA ARG A 3 -37.93 -34.52 -5.00
C ARG A 3 -36.52 -34.28 -5.53
N PRO A 4 -36.14 -34.81 -6.71
CA PRO A 4 -34.85 -34.51 -7.31
C PRO A 4 -34.88 -33.13 -8.00
N LEU A 5 -33.93 -32.27 -7.67
CA LEU A 5 -33.65 -31.03 -8.40
C LEU A 5 -33.04 -31.37 -9.76
N ARG A 6 -33.70 -30.95 -10.84
CA ARG A 6 -33.16 -30.99 -12.20
C ARG A 6 -32.41 -29.69 -12.47
N LEU A 7 -31.10 -29.80 -12.68
CA LEU A 7 -30.25 -28.74 -13.23
C LEU A 7 -30.65 -28.49 -14.70
N ALA A 8 -30.95 -27.24 -15.05
CA ALA A 8 -31.13 -26.80 -16.44
C ALA A 8 -29.81 -26.25 -16.99
N PRO A 9 -29.47 -26.48 -18.27
CA PRO A 9 -28.26 -25.96 -18.89
C PRO A 9 -28.39 -24.46 -19.20
N ILE A 10 -27.40 -23.68 -18.78
CA ILE A 10 -27.26 -22.25 -19.08
C ILE A 10 -26.56 -22.11 -20.45
N PRO A 11 -27.12 -21.40 -21.44
CA PRO A 11 -26.46 -21.18 -22.72
C PRO A 11 -25.38 -20.10 -22.60
N LEU A 12 -24.16 -20.43 -23.02
CA LEU A 12 -23.09 -19.47 -23.29
C LEU A 12 -23.51 -18.55 -24.44
N LEU A 13 -23.70 -17.25 -24.16
CA LEU A 13 -23.67 -16.21 -25.20
C LEU A 13 -22.24 -15.69 -25.32
N ALA A 14 -21.60 -15.97 -26.45
CA ALA A 14 -20.39 -15.29 -26.89
C ALA A 14 -20.79 -13.96 -27.54
N ALA A 15 -20.38 -12.84 -26.94
CA ALA A 15 -20.49 -11.52 -27.54
C ALA A 15 -19.09 -11.05 -27.97
N ALA A 16 -18.81 -11.16 -29.27
CA ALA A 16 -17.68 -10.51 -29.90
C ALA A 16 -18.05 -9.06 -30.19
N LEU A 17 -17.41 -8.11 -29.51
CA LEU A 17 -17.57 -6.68 -29.78
C LEU A 17 -16.29 -6.17 -30.45
N LEU A 18 -16.38 -5.87 -31.75
CA LEU A 18 -15.42 -5.05 -32.46
C LEU A 18 -15.63 -3.59 -32.02
N CYS A 19 -14.59 -2.92 -31.52
CA CYS A 19 -14.60 -1.47 -31.38
C CYS A 19 -13.52 -0.86 -32.27
N ALA A 20 -13.97 0.02 -33.17
CA ALA A 20 -13.14 0.77 -34.10
C ALA A 20 -12.68 2.08 -33.43
N CYS A 21 -11.38 2.31 -33.36
CA CYS A 21 -10.82 3.56 -32.84
C CYS A 21 -10.81 4.64 -33.93
N THR A 22 -11.65 5.67 -33.78
CA THR A 22 -11.49 6.96 -34.47
C THR A 22 -10.84 7.96 -33.51
N VAL A 23 -9.56 8.26 -33.74
CA VAL A 23 -8.81 9.28 -33.01
C VAL A 23 -9.15 10.65 -33.60
N LYS A 24 -9.73 11.54 -32.78
CA LYS A 24 -9.96 12.95 -33.13
C LYS A 24 -9.14 13.80 -32.17
N GLY A 25 -8.10 14.44 -32.70
CA GLY A 25 -7.17 15.27 -31.93
C GLY A 25 -7.84 16.49 -31.31
N VAL A 26 -7.36 16.88 -30.13
CA VAL A 26 -7.71 18.13 -29.49
C VAL A 26 -6.44 18.84 -28.98
N ASP A 27 -6.41 20.09 -29.40
CA ASP A 27 -5.59 21.27 -29.15
C ASP A 27 -5.05 21.44 -27.72
N LEU A 28 -3.76 21.81 -27.63
CA LEU A 28 -3.08 22.23 -26.40
C LEU A 28 -3.33 23.72 -26.15
N GLY A 29 -4.18 24.01 -25.18
CA GLY A 29 -4.45 25.37 -24.69
C GLY A 29 -3.49 25.76 -23.57
N ASP A 30 -2.76 26.83 -23.82
CA ASP A 30 -1.84 27.58 -22.98
C ASP A 30 -2.57 28.26 -21.80
N LEU A 31 -2.08 28.09 -20.56
CA LEU A 31 -2.54 28.85 -19.39
C LEU A 31 -1.34 29.26 -18.53
N ASP A 32 -0.74 30.38 -18.93
CA ASP A 32 -0.09 31.34 -18.03
C ASP A 32 -1.08 31.82 -16.96
N THR A 33 -0.73 31.76 -15.67
CA THR A 33 -1.30 32.68 -14.66
C THR A 33 -0.28 33.04 -13.60
N ASP A 34 -0.27 34.34 -13.36
CA ASP A 34 0.74 35.22 -12.78
C ASP A 34 0.82 35.22 -11.23
N GLN A 35 1.85 35.96 -10.79
CA GLN A 35 2.35 36.25 -9.45
C GLN A 35 1.37 36.97 -8.49
N GLY A 36 1.70 36.90 -7.20
CA GLY A 36 1.43 37.94 -6.19
C GLY A 36 1.52 37.39 -4.76
N SER A 37 2.65 37.48 -4.05
CA SER A 37 3.22 38.62 -3.28
C SER A 37 2.63 38.84 -1.88
N ALA A 38 3.55 38.78 -0.90
CA ALA A 38 3.62 39.50 0.40
C ALA A 38 2.62 39.08 1.50
N SER A 39 2.87 39.20 2.80
CA SER A 39 4.00 39.42 3.72
C SER A 39 3.39 39.43 5.15
N ASP A 40 4.24 39.43 6.18
CA ASP A 40 4.01 39.77 7.61
C ASP A 40 3.71 38.58 8.56
N ASP A 41 4.63 38.07 9.38
CA ASP A 41 5.35 38.63 10.56
C ASP A 41 4.51 38.58 11.87
N ALA A 42 4.90 37.70 12.80
CA ALA A 42 4.65 37.81 14.25
C ALA A 42 5.50 36.84 15.10
N THR A 43 6.72 37.27 15.43
CA THR A 43 7.35 37.32 16.77
C THR A 43 6.94 36.33 17.90
N ALA A 44 7.89 35.43 18.25
CA ALA A 44 8.46 34.98 19.54
C ALA A 44 7.63 34.80 20.85
N THR A 45 7.91 33.73 21.62
CA THR A 45 8.79 33.74 22.83
C THR A 45 8.67 32.45 23.70
N GLU A 46 9.83 31.81 23.87
CA GLU A 46 10.47 31.05 24.99
C GLU A 46 9.75 30.22 26.10
N ALA A 47 10.52 29.20 26.53
CA ALA A 47 10.64 28.52 27.83
C ALA A 47 10.04 27.08 27.89
N ALA A 48 10.69 26.03 28.39
CA ALA A 48 11.92 25.89 29.17
C ALA A 48 12.50 24.46 29.07
N SER A 49 13.79 24.37 29.37
CA SER A 49 14.63 23.17 29.42
C SER A 49 14.25 22.21 30.56
N ALA A 50 14.38 20.91 30.30
CA ALA A 50 14.71 19.90 31.32
C ALA A 50 15.74 18.94 30.72
N ASP A 51 16.98 19.10 31.20
CA ASP A 51 18.13 18.26 30.93
C ASP A 51 17.95 16.91 31.61
N ALA A 52 17.90 15.84 30.82
CA ALA A 52 18.06 14.47 31.30
C ALA A 52 19.17 13.82 30.47
N SER A 53 20.39 14.13 30.85
CA SER A 53 21.60 13.45 30.38
C SER A 53 21.56 11.96 30.78
N ILE A 54 21.26 11.08 29.83
CA ILE A 54 21.44 9.64 29.96
C ILE A 54 22.62 9.25 29.07
N SER A 55 23.78 9.03 29.69
CA SER A 55 24.95 8.45 29.04
C SER A 55 24.67 6.98 28.70
N ALA A 56 24.29 6.69 27.46
CA ALA A 56 24.29 5.35 26.91
C ALA A 56 25.64 5.11 26.22
N THR A 57 26.39 4.18 26.78
CA THR A 57 27.72 3.79 26.32
C THR A 57 27.58 2.81 25.14
N GLY A 58 28.04 3.22 23.97
CA GLY A 58 28.71 2.39 22.95
C GLY A 58 28.06 1.09 22.47
N ALA A 59 27.51 1.14 21.25
CA ALA A 59 27.74 0.12 20.24
C ALA A 59 27.94 0.83 18.90
N GLU A 60 29.20 1.04 18.52
CA GLU A 60 29.58 1.44 17.17
C GLU A 60 29.37 0.22 16.25
N GLY A 61 28.11 -0.03 15.91
CA GLY A 61 27.77 -0.78 14.71
C GLY A 61 28.16 0.08 13.52
N THR A 62 28.94 -0.49 12.60
CA THR A 62 29.09 -0.01 11.22
C THR A 62 27.75 0.56 10.76
N GLY A 63 27.71 1.87 10.47
CA GLY A 63 26.49 2.59 10.10
C GLY A 63 25.83 1.94 8.90
N ALA A 64 24.94 0.99 9.18
CA ALA A 64 23.86 0.65 8.28
C ALA A 64 23.04 1.94 8.20
N GLU A 65 22.98 2.52 7.01
CA GLU A 65 22.02 3.56 6.68
C GLU A 65 20.67 3.05 7.19
N LEU A 66 20.05 3.78 8.13
CA LEU A 66 18.78 3.35 8.71
C LEU A 66 17.80 3.16 7.55
N PRO A 67 16.97 2.10 7.59
CA PRO A 67 15.96 1.93 6.57
C PRO A 67 15.05 3.15 6.56
N ASP A 68 14.77 3.67 5.36
CA ASP A 68 14.01 4.90 5.16
C ASP A 68 12.50 4.64 5.30
N ILE A 69 12.09 4.16 6.48
CA ILE A 69 10.73 3.70 6.77
C ILE A 69 9.77 4.87 6.68
N GLY A 70 8.69 4.68 5.92
CA GLY A 70 7.62 5.66 5.75
C GLY A 70 7.83 6.65 4.62
N ARG A 71 9.00 6.67 3.98
CA ARG A 71 9.21 7.48 2.78
C ARG A 71 8.30 7.00 1.64
N PRO A 72 7.64 7.89 0.88
CA PRO A 72 6.86 7.49 -0.27
C PRO A 72 7.69 6.71 -1.31
N CYS A 73 7.10 5.67 -1.90
CA CYS A 73 7.74 4.86 -2.93
C CYS A 73 6.80 4.59 -4.10
N ASP A 74 7.37 4.26 -5.26
CA ASP A 74 6.62 3.86 -6.45
C ASP A 74 6.90 2.39 -6.76
N HIS A 75 5.84 1.60 -6.91
CA HIS A 75 5.90 0.20 -7.32
C HIS A 75 6.22 0.04 -8.82
N GLY A 76 6.31 1.13 -9.59
CA GLY A 76 6.60 1.12 -11.03
C GLY A 76 5.41 0.64 -11.85
N LEU A 77 4.20 0.77 -11.32
CA LEU A 77 2.97 0.34 -11.97
C LEU A 77 2.37 1.46 -12.82
N ASP A 78 1.90 1.09 -14.01
CA ASP A 78 1.05 1.95 -14.82
C ASP A 78 -0.30 2.14 -14.14
N ALA A 79 -0.98 3.24 -14.45
CA ALA A 79 -2.24 3.57 -13.79
C ALA A 79 -3.29 2.46 -13.91
N GLU A 80 -3.33 1.78 -15.06
CA GLU A 80 -4.24 0.66 -15.37
C GLU A 80 -3.99 -0.61 -14.56
N HIS A 81 -2.83 -0.76 -13.91
CA HIS A 81 -2.41 -2.00 -13.25
C HIS A 81 -2.26 -1.86 -11.73
N VAL A 82 -2.90 -0.85 -11.13
CA VAL A 82 -2.93 -0.71 -9.66
C VAL A 82 -3.74 -1.87 -9.05
N PRO A 83 -3.14 -2.68 -8.16
CA PRO A 83 -3.87 -3.75 -7.50
C PRO A 83 -4.88 -3.19 -6.50
N GLU A 84 -6.00 -3.91 -6.34
CA GLU A 84 -7.01 -3.62 -5.32
C GLU A 84 -6.69 -4.27 -3.96
N SER A 85 -5.49 -4.85 -3.83
CA SER A 85 -5.02 -5.54 -2.64
C SER A 85 -3.63 -5.07 -2.26
N ARG A 86 -3.22 -5.44 -1.05
CA ARG A 86 -1.86 -5.28 -0.54
C ARG A 86 -0.83 -5.69 -1.58
N LEU A 87 0.21 -4.88 -1.72
CA LEU A 87 1.31 -5.13 -2.65
C LEU A 87 2.64 -4.92 -1.96
N LEU A 88 3.52 -5.89 -2.13
CA LEU A 88 4.90 -5.83 -1.65
C LEU A 88 5.83 -6.00 -2.87
N THR A 89 6.75 -5.06 -3.05
CA THR A 89 7.73 -5.10 -4.15
C THR A 89 9.14 -5.11 -3.59
N THR A 90 9.90 -6.12 -3.99
CA THR A 90 11.33 -6.30 -3.67
C THR A 90 12.09 -6.76 -4.92
N PRO A 91 13.33 -6.27 -5.14
CA PRO A 91 13.96 -5.16 -4.42
C PRO A 91 13.31 -3.82 -4.77
N ALA A 92 13.32 -2.87 -3.82
CA ALA A 92 12.85 -1.50 -4.04
C ALA A 92 14.01 -0.50 -3.93
N PRO A 93 14.68 -0.13 -5.04
CA PRO A 93 15.84 0.77 -5.01
C PRO A 93 15.52 2.16 -4.43
N ALA A 94 14.28 2.63 -4.62
CA ALA A 94 13.80 3.89 -4.04
C ALA A 94 13.71 3.84 -2.51
N CYS A 95 13.82 2.66 -1.89
CA CYS A 95 13.78 2.43 -0.46
C CYS A 95 15.15 1.96 0.08
N GLY A 96 16.25 2.31 -0.59
CA GLY A 96 17.58 1.83 -0.21
C GLY A 96 17.84 0.36 -0.58
N GLY A 97 16.94 -0.26 -1.36
CA GLY A 97 17.06 -1.64 -1.84
C GLY A 97 16.10 -2.63 -1.19
N ASP A 98 15.38 -2.21 -0.15
CA ASP A 98 14.55 -3.11 0.65
C ASP A 98 13.16 -3.30 0.05
N ILE A 99 12.13 -2.65 0.62
CA ILE A 99 10.74 -3.00 0.38
C ILE A 99 9.94 -1.73 0.10
N CYS A 100 9.16 -1.74 -0.99
CA CYS A 100 8.06 -0.80 -1.20
C CYS A 100 6.75 -1.53 -0.90
N LEU A 101 5.94 -0.97 0.00
CA LEU A 101 4.75 -1.59 0.54
C LEU A 101 3.52 -0.69 0.37
N TYR A 102 2.46 -1.26 -0.20
CA TYR A 102 1.10 -0.77 -0.10
C TYR A 102 0.30 -1.73 0.78
N ALA A 103 -0.21 -1.22 1.90
CA ALA A 103 -0.73 -2.05 3.00
C ALA A 103 -2.26 -2.04 3.14
N ASP A 104 -2.93 -1.08 2.51
CA ASP A 104 -4.37 -0.93 2.60
C ASP A 104 -5.08 -2.09 1.86
N ASP A 105 -6.16 -2.59 2.45
CA ASP A 105 -7.00 -3.68 1.93
C ASP A 105 -8.41 -3.22 1.54
N VAL A 106 -8.61 -1.90 1.41
CA VAL A 106 -9.86 -1.34 0.93
C VAL A 106 -10.19 -1.81 -0.48
N VAL A 107 -11.40 -2.35 -0.62
CA VAL A 107 -11.94 -2.81 -1.90
C VAL A 107 -12.94 -1.79 -2.41
N ALA A 108 -12.86 -1.49 -3.71
CA ALA A 108 -13.84 -0.64 -4.37
C ALA A 108 -15.23 -1.27 -4.27
N GLN A 109 -16.26 -0.45 -4.07
CA GLN A 109 -17.62 -0.95 -4.06
C GLN A 109 -17.97 -1.59 -5.41
N ALA A 110 -18.63 -2.75 -5.35
CA ALA A 110 -19.13 -3.39 -6.56
C ALA A 110 -20.30 -2.58 -7.14
N GLY A 111 -20.18 -2.14 -8.38
CA GLY A 111 -21.25 -1.40 -9.06
C GLY A 111 -20.77 -0.64 -10.28
N LEU A 112 -21.75 -0.18 -11.07
CA LEU A 112 -21.46 0.78 -12.13
C LEU A 112 -21.39 2.19 -11.56
N CYS A 113 -20.46 2.99 -12.06
CA CYS A 113 -20.30 4.39 -11.71
C CYS A 113 -20.31 5.27 -12.96
N THR A 114 -20.56 6.56 -12.73
CA THR A 114 -20.45 7.64 -13.71
C THR A 114 -19.54 8.77 -13.24
N THR A 115 -19.27 8.84 -11.93
CA THR A 115 -18.42 9.87 -11.31
C THR A 115 -17.63 9.29 -10.15
N ASP A 116 -16.48 9.90 -9.84
CA ASP A 116 -15.68 9.52 -8.67
C ASP A 116 -16.45 9.69 -7.36
N ALA A 117 -17.35 10.66 -7.30
CA ALA A 117 -18.21 10.89 -6.13
C ALA A 117 -19.12 9.69 -5.83
N GLU A 118 -19.57 8.97 -6.87
CA GLU A 118 -20.33 7.74 -6.67
C GLU A 118 -19.43 6.66 -6.07
N CYS A 119 -18.21 6.48 -6.57
CA CYS A 119 -17.24 5.51 -6.05
C CYS A 119 -16.82 5.75 -4.61
N ASN A 120 -16.88 7.00 -4.15
CA ASN A 120 -16.51 7.41 -2.81
C ASN A 120 -17.72 7.74 -1.91
N ALA A 121 -18.91 7.22 -2.21
CA ALA A 121 -20.12 7.50 -1.44
C ALA A 121 -20.03 7.05 0.04
N ILE A 122 -19.15 6.08 0.35
CA ILE A 122 -18.89 5.59 1.71
C ILE A 122 -17.84 6.45 2.45
N GLY A 123 -17.25 7.44 1.76
CA GLY A 123 -16.33 8.43 2.30
C GLY A 123 -14.89 8.27 1.81
N GLY A 124 -14.16 9.39 1.76
CA GLY A 124 -12.77 9.47 1.33
C GLY A 124 -12.61 9.81 -0.15
N ASP A 125 -11.36 9.81 -0.62
CA ASP A 125 -10.98 10.25 -1.97
C ASP A 125 -10.09 9.17 -2.62
N ARG A 126 -10.49 7.89 -2.45
CA ARG A 126 -9.62 6.72 -2.70
C ARG A 126 -9.85 6.09 -4.05
N PHE A 127 -11.09 6.14 -4.53
CA PHE A 127 -11.52 5.43 -5.72
C PHE A 127 -11.79 6.40 -6.86
N VAL A 128 -11.56 5.94 -8.09
CA VAL A 128 -11.89 6.67 -9.32
C VAL A 128 -12.85 5.85 -10.16
N CYS A 129 -13.75 6.53 -10.87
CA CYS A 129 -14.64 5.88 -11.80
C CYS A 129 -13.94 5.69 -13.14
N ASP A 130 -13.78 4.44 -13.55
CA ASP A 130 -13.21 4.09 -14.85
C ASP A 130 -14.24 4.37 -15.96
N PRO A 131 -14.00 5.30 -16.89
CA PRO A 131 -14.98 5.68 -17.89
C PRO A 131 -15.24 4.58 -18.95
N ASP A 132 -14.28 3.67 -19.15
CA ASP A 132 -14.36 2.64 -20.19
C ASP A 132 -15.14 1.43 -19.70
N THR A 133 -14.97 1.06 -18.43
CA THR A 133 -15.66 -0.07 -17.79
C THR A 133 -16.86 0.34 -16.95
N SER A 134 -17.00 1.65 -16.67
CA SER A 134 -17.96 2.20 -15.71
C SER A 134 -17.82 1.53 -14.34
N ALA A 135 -16.63 1.11 -13.92
CA ALA A 135 -16.39 0.44 -12.65
C ALA A 135 -15.56 1.32 -11.70
N CYS A 136 -15.82 1.20 -10.40
CA CYS A 136 -14.97 1.82 -9.40
C CYS A 136 -13.68 1.03 -9.25
N ARG A 137 -12.54 1.73 -9.26
CA ARG A 137 -11.20 1.18 -9.08
C ARG A 137 -10.40 2.05 -8.13
N LEU A 138 -9.35 1.49 -7.55
CA LEU A 138 -8.42 2.25 -6.72
C LEU A 138 -7.73 3.35 -7.55
N GLY A 139 -7.70 4.58 -7.02
CA GLY A 139 -7.05 5.71 -7.65
C GLY A 139 -5.52 5.62 -7.57
N VAL A 140 -4.83 5.95 -8.65
CA VAL A 140 -3.36 5.92 -8.70
C VAL A 140 -2.73 6.85 -7.67
N ASP A 141 -3.28 8.04 -7.50
CA ASP A 141 -2.72 9.05 -6.60
C ASP A 141 -2.86 8.61 -5.15
N TYR A 142 -4.00 8.00 -4.81
CA TYR A 142 -4.21 7.41 -3.49
C TYR A 142 -3.23 6.25 -3.23
N PHE A 143 -3.13 5.30 -4.17
CA PHE A 143 -2.20 4.19 -4.08
C PHE A 143 -0.75 4.66 -3.87
N ARG A 144 -0.29 5.65 -4.65
CA ARG A 144 1.05 6.22 -4.51
C ARG A 144 1.25 6.97 -3.18
N ALA A 145 0.25 7.71 -2.72
CA ALA A 145 0.32 8.43 -1.46
C ALA A 145 0.41 7.50 -0.23
N ARG A 146 -0.13 6.28 -0.35
CA ARG A 146 -0.10 5.24 0.68
C ARG A 146 0.98 4.17 0.48
N SER A 147 1.72 4.23 -0.64
CA SER A 147 2.86 3.34 -0.90
C SER A 147 4.09 3.88 -0.18
N MET A 148 4.61 3.11 0.76
CA MET A 148 5.72 3.53 1.62
C MET A 148 6.86 2.52 1.63
N CYS A 149 8.07 3.06 1.76
CA CYS A 149 9.24 2.29 2.07
C CYS A 149 9.08 1.62 3.44
N SER A 150 9.41 0.33 3.48
CA SER A 150 9.29 -0.53 4.63
C SER A 150 10.58 -1.32 4.81
N ALA A 151 10.76 -1.89 5.99
CA ALA A 151 11.87 -2.75 6.32
C ALA A 151 11.40 -3.96 7.11
N VAL A 152 12.22 -5.00 7.08
CA VAL A 152 12.06 -6.18 7.94
C VAL A 152 12.33 -5.76 9.37
N CYS A 153 11.55 -6.27 10.30
CA CYS A 153 11.62 -5.91 11.72
C CYS A 153 11.49 -7.16 12.60
N GLU A 154 11.97 -7.10 13.83
CA GLU A 154 11.73 -8.14 14.84
C GLU A 154 10.69 -7.68 15.88
N SER A 155 10.54 -6.36 16.02
CA SER A 155 9.63 -5.72 16.95
C SER A 155 9.19 -4.33 16.47
N ASP A 156 8.12 -3.79 17.06
CA ASP A 156 7.66 -2.42 16.78
C ASP A 156 8.75 -1.36 17.07
N ALA A 157 9.72 -1.68 17.93
CA ALA A 157 10.83 -0.78 18.23
C ALA A 157 11.81 -0.60 17.06
N ASP A 158 11.79 -1.52 16.08
CA ASP A 158 12.59 -1.41 14.85
C ASP A 158 11.88 -0.54 13.80
N CYS A 159 10.58 -0.28 13.99
CA CYS A 159 9.74 0.46 13.07
C CYS A 159 9.65 1.96 13.39
N VAL A 160 10.83 2.57 13.54
CA VAL A 160 10.94 4.02 13.74
C VAL A 160 11.13 4.68 12.38
N ALA A 161 10.15 5.46 11.96
CA ALA A 161 10.27 6.30 10.76
C ALA A 161 11.28 7.42 11.00
N ASP A 162 12.16 7.64 10.02
CA ASP A 162 13.16 8.72 10.04
C ASP A 162 12.89 9.66 8.85
N GLY A 163 11.86 10.50 8.98
CA GLY A 163 11.54 11.48 7.94
C GLY A 163 10.06 11.86 7.83
N ASP A 164 9.74 12.53 6.71
CA ASP A 164 8.39 12.90 6.35
C ASP A 164 7.62 11.65 5.89
N THR A 165 6.69 11.21 6.73
CA THR A 165 5.79 10.08 6.47
C THR A 165 4.34 10.55 6.44
N ASN A 166 3.52 9.95 5.57
CA ASN A 166 2.06 10.15 5.60
C ASN A 166 1.38 9.27 6.66
N CYS A 167 2.14 8.53 7.46
CA CYS A 167 1.62 7.67 8.51
C CYS A 167 1.53 8.44 9.83
N MET A 168 0.31 8.72 10.29
CA MET A 168 0.06 9.54 11.47
C MET A 168 0.12 8.76 12.78
N THR A 169 -0.28 7.48 12.75
CA THR A 169 -0.35 6.63 13.96
C THR A 169 0.89 5.76 14.18
N GLY A 170 1.96 6.02 13.42
CA GLY A 170 3.22 5.30 13.51
C GLY A 170 3.21 3.95 12.78
N PHE A 171 4.25 3.15 12.99
CA PHE A 171 4.42 1.86 12.31
C PHE A 171 4.40 0.72 13.32
N SER A 172 3.87 -0.43 12.91
CA SER A 172 3.94 -1.68 13.66
C SER A 172 4.67 -2.75 12.86
N CYS A 173 5.32 -3.65 13.58
CA CYS A 173 6.04 -4.77 13.03
C CYS A 173 5.12 -5.98 12.91
N THR A 174 4.62 -6.24 11.69
CA THR A 174 3.58 -7.24 11.49
C THR A 174 3.74 -7.97 10.15
N PRO A 175 3.41 -9.27 10.07
CA PRO A 175 3.42 -9.98 8.80
C PRO A 175 2.33 -9.43 7.86
N MET A 176 2.70 -9.18 6.61
CA MET A 176 1.79 -8.57 5.61
C MET A 176 1.35 -9.50 4.50
N SER A 177 2.15 -10.52 4.18
CA SER A 177 1.86 -11.44 3.10
C SER A 177 1.80 -12.88 3.60
N SER A 178 0.79 -13.60 3.13
CA SER A 178 0.65 -15.05 3.24
C SER A 178 1.24 -15.80 2.05
N ILE A 179 1.89 -15.09 1.10
CA ILE A 179 2.44 -15.67 -0.13
C ILE A 179 3.78 -15.02 -0.54
N GLY A 180 4.61 -15.78 -1.25
CA GLY A 180 5.86 -15.27 -1.84
C GLY A 180 7.05 -15.25 -0.88
N ALA A 181 8.13 -14.58 -1.29
CA ALA A 181 9.42 -14.59 -0.58
C ALA A 181 9.41 -13.87 0.78
N ALA A 182 8.43 -13.00 1.01
CA ALA A 182 8.21 -12.31 2.29
C ALA A 182 7.06 -12.93 3.09
N CYS A 183 6.67 -14.18 2.79
CA CYS A 183 5.60 -14.84 3.55
C CYS A 183 5.96 -14.92 5.03
N CYS A 184 5.04 -14.48 5.89
CA CYS A 184 5.22 -14.42 7.34
C CYS A 184 6.41 -13.62 7.83
N GLN A 185 7.10 -12.92 6.94
CA GLN A 185 8.19 -12.05 7.31
C GLN A 185 7.56 -10.77 7.86
N PRO A 186 7.78 -10.46 9.15
CA PRO A 186 7.31 -9.21 9.71
C PRO A 186 8.02 -8.03 9.04
N VAL A 187 7.25 -7.02 8.67
CA VAL A 187 7.73 -5.77 8.08
C VAL A 187 7.08 -4.60 8.79
N CYS A 188 7.67 -3.41 8.67
CA CYS A 188 7.12 -2.19 9.24
C CYS A 188 5.94 -1.69 8.40
N VAL A 189 4.75 -1.67 8.98
CA VAL A 189 3.51 -1.30 8.31
C VAL A 189 2.92 -0.06 8.95
N CYS A 190 2.41 0.86 8.15
CA CYS A 190 1.71 2.02 8.66
C CYS A 190 0.43 1.61 9.39
N ASN A 191 0.27 2.06 10.63
CA ASN A 191 -0.89 1.73 11.47
C ASN A 191 -2.20 2.30 10.92
N ASP A 192 -2.15 3.36 10.12
CA ASP A 192 -3.34 3.94 9.47
C ASP A 192 -3.90 3.05 8.35
N ASP A 193 -3.06 2.17 7.77
CA ASP A 193 -3.42 1.24 6.69
C ASP A 193 -3.64 -0.19 7.20
N LEU A 194 -3.38 -0.42 8.49
CA LEU A 194 -3.38 -1.76 9.06
C LEU A 194 -4.78 -2.15 9.52
N ASP A 195 -5.37 -3.16 8.85
CA ASP A 195 -6.45 -3.93 9.47
C ASP A 195 -5.84 -4.84 10.56
N GLU A 196 -5.91 -4.36 11.81
CA GLU A 196 -5.42 -5.08 12.99
C GLU A 196 -5.98 -6.50 13.10
N ALA A 197 -7.26 -6.73 12.76
CA ALA A 197 -7.88 -8.04 12.90
C ALA A 197 -7.30 -9.01 11.87
N SER A 198 -7.17 -8.56 10.62
CA SER A 198 -6.56 -9.34 9.54
C SER A 198 -5.07 -9.59 9.79
N ALA A 199 -4.35 -8.61 10.32
CA ALA A 199 -2.93 -8.74 10.67
C ALA A 199 -2.70 -9.72 11.83
N LEU A 200 -3.53 -9.66 12.87
CA LEU A 200 -3.46 -10.59 14.01
C LEU A 200 -3.78 -12.02 13.59
N GLN A 201 -4.77 -12.19 12.71
CA GLN A 201 -5.11 -13.49 12.14
C GLN A 201 -3.94 -14.05 11.32
N LEU A 202 -3.34 -13.24 10.43
CA LEU A 202 -2.17 -13.67 9.65
C LEU A 202 -0.98 -14.02 10.55
N ALA A 203 -0.72 -13.24 11.61
CA ALA A 203 0.33 -13.55 12.57
C ALA A 203 0.07 -14.88 13.31
N SER A 204 -1.18 -15.17 13.68
CA SER A 204 -1.57 -16.47 14.24
C SER A 204 -1.34 -17.59 13.25
N ASP A 205 -1.78 -17.42 12.00
CA ASP A 205 -1.64 -18.44 10.96
C ASP A 205 -0.16 -18.74 10.66
N CYS A 206 0.68 -17.71 10.68
CA CYS A 206 2.14 -17.81 10.55
C CYS A 206 2.77 -18.57 11.73
N ALA A 207 2.32 -18.31 12.97
CA ALA A 207 2.81 -19.02 14.15
C ALA A 207 2.36 -20.49 14.20
N ASP A 208 1.15 -20.77 13.74
CA ASP A 208 0.55 -22.10 13.73
C ASP A 208 0.96 -22.95 12.51
N GLY A 209 1.66 -22.35 11.53
CA GLY A 209 2.07 -23.01 10.29
C GLY A 209 0.89 -23.39 9.39
N THR A 210 -0.25 -22.69 9.52
CA THR A 210 -1.49 -22.95 8.78
C THR A 210 -1.60 -22.14 7.49
N VAL A 211 -0.69 -21.19 7.27
CA VAL A 211 -0.54 -20.44 6.02
C VAL A 211 -0.40 -21.41 4.85
N GLN A 212 -1.19 -21.19 3.80
CA GLN A 212 -1.32 -22.15 2.71
C GLN A 212 -0.01 -22.36 1.94
N THR A 213 0.16 -23.60 1.46
CA THR A 213 0.99 -24.02 0.31
C THR A 213 1.22 -22.86 -0.67
N GLY A 214 2.45 -22.36 -0.75
CA GLY A 214 2.85 -21.15 -1.48
C GLY A 214 3.87 -20.29 -0.72
N CYS A 215 3.91 -20.40 0.61
CA CYS A 215 5.03 -19.91 1.41
C CYS A 215 6.23 -20.84 1.22
N CYS A 216 7.27 -20.36 0.54
CA CYS A 216 8.53 -21.08 0.31
C CYS A 216 8.48 -22.28 -0.66
N ASP A 217 7.33 -22.64 -1.24
CA ASP A 217 7.23 -23.77 -2.17
C ASP A 217 7.96 -23.54 -3.51
N ASP A 218 8.05 -22.29 -3.97
CA ASP A 218 8.75 -21.95 -5.22
C ASP A 218 10.26 -21.65 -5.04
N HIS A 219 10.72 -21.40 -3.80
CA HIS A 219 12.12 -21.03 -3.51
C HIS A 219 12.68 -21.63 -2.19
N PRO A 220 12.81 -22.96 -2.06
CA PRO A 220 13.54 -23.54 -0.93
C PRO A 220 15.03 -23.17 -1.02
N GLY A 221 15.54 -22.39 -0.06
CA GLY A 221 16.98 -22.14 0.10
C GLY A 221 17.48 -20.71 -0.13
N GLN A 222 16.61 -19.73 -0.37
CA GLN A 222 17.02 -18.30 -0.39
C GLN A 222 16.92 -17.65 1.00
N GLY A 223 17.61 -18.21 2.01
CA GLY A 223 17.96 -17.55 3.28
C GLY A 223 16.85 -16.98 4.19
N LEU A 224 15.61 -16.86 3.71
CA LEU A 224 14.48 -16.19 4.34
C LEU A 224 13.38 -17.19 4.77
N CYS A 225 13.50 -18.45 4.32
CA CYS A 225 12.70 -19.57 4.79
C CYS A 225 13.61 -20.51 5.59
N PRO A 226 13.39 -20.73 6.90
CA PRO A 226 14.15 -21.71 7.65
C PRO A 226 13.87 -23.10 7.06
N GLY A 227 14.93 -23.76 6.57
CA GLY A 227 14.88 -25.14 6.09
C GLY A 227 14.91 -26.17 7.21
#